data_AF-B4RUX1-F1
#
_entry.id   AF-B4RUX1-F1
#
_cell.length_a   1.000
_cell.length_b   1.000
_cell.length_c   1.000
_cell.angle_alpha   90.00
_cell.angle_beta   90.00
_cell.angle_gamma   90.00
#
_symmetry.space_group_name_H-M   'P 1'
#
loop_
_entity.id
_entity.type
_entity.pdbx_description
1 polymer ?
#
loop_
_entity_poly.entity_id
_entity_poly.type
_entity_poly.pdbx_seq_one_letter_code
_entity_poly.pdbx_strand_id
1 'polypeptide(L)' 'MLGWAITFFIIAIIAAVFGFGGIAGAATGIAQFLFFVFIALLVISLIANALRGRAPKA' A
#
# COMPACT_ATOMS: atom_id res chain seq x y z
N MET A 1 -5.81 -31.56 -10.15
CA MET A 1 -6.05 -30.15 -9.77
C MET A 1 -4.80 -29.51 -9.16
N LEU A 2 -4.13 -30.13 -8.18
CA LEU A 2 -2.95 -29.56 -7.52
C LEU A 2 -1.74 -29.29 -8.44
N GLY A 3 -1.50 -30.14 -9.44
CA GLY A 3 -0.39 -29.95 -10.40
C GLY A 3 -0.48 -28.63 -11.18
N TRP A 4 -1.68 -28.25 -11.64
CA TRP A 4 -1.90 -26.95 -12.30
C TRP A 4 -1.60 -25.78 -11.35
N ALA A 5 -2.06 -25.85 -10.10
CA ALA A 5 -1.80 -24.80 -9.12
C ALA A 5 -0.30 -24.60 -8.87
N ILE A 6 0.48 -25.68 -8.78
CA ILE A 6 1.94 -25.62 -8.63
C ILE A 6 2.60 -25.02 -9.87
N THR A 7 2.19 -25.42 -11.07
CA THR A 7 2.71 -24.83 -12.32
C THR A 7 2.44 -23.33 -12.40
N PHE A 8 1.21 -22.89 -12.08
CA PHE A 8 0.86 -21.47 -12.03
C PHE A 8 1.70 -20.71 -11.00
N PHE A 9 1.98 -21.32 -9.85
CA PHE A 9 2.83 -20.73 -8.83
C PHE A 9 4.28 -20.54 -9.29
N ILE A 10 4.85 -21.54 -9.96
CA ILE A 10 6.20 -21.45 -10.53
C ILE A 10 6.27 -20.33 -11.58
N ILE A 11 5.27 -20.26 -12.48
CA ILE A 11 5.17 -19.18 -13.47
C ILE A 11 5.07 -17.82 -12.79
N ALA A 12 4.28 -17.70 -11.71
CA ALA A 12 4.15 -16.46 -10.95
C ALA A 12 5.48 -16.02 -10.32
N ILE A 13 6.28 -16.96 -9.78
CA ILE A 13 7.62 -16.64 -9.25
C ILE A 13 8.55 -16.20 -10.36
N ILE A 14 8.58 -16.91 -11.49
CA ILE A 14 9.41 -16.55 -12.65
C ILE A 14 9.02 -15.15 -13.14
N ALA A 15 7.73 -14.91 -13.36
CA ALA A 15 7.21 -13.60 -13.73
C ALA A 15 7.55 -12.54 -12.69
N ALA A 16 7.57 -12.90 -11.40
CA ALA A 16 7.94 -11.97 -10.34
C ALA A 16 9.41 -11.56 -10.41
N VAL A 17 10.31 -12.52 -10.59
CA VAL A 17 11.76 -12.28 -10.74
C VAL A 17 12.05 -11.46 -12.00
N PHE A 18 11.41 -11.78 -13.13
CA PHE A 18 11.63 -11.09 -14.40
C PHE A 18 10.90 -9.74 -14.52
N GLY A 19 9.75 -9.56 -13.86
CA GLY A 19 8.86 -8.41 -14.06
C GLY A 19 8.90 -7.36 -12.96
N PHE A 20 9.09 -7.75 -11.69
CA PHE A 20 9.04 -6.77 -10.58
C PHE A 20 10.35 -6.03 -10.35
N GLY A 21 11.49 -6.43 -10.93
CA GLY A 21 12.77 -5.75 -10.68
C GLY A 21 12.74 -4.23 -10.98
N GLY A 22 12.18 -3.83 -12.13
CA GLY A 22 12.07 -2.41 -12.50
C GLY A 22 10.88 -1.69 -11.84
N ILE A 23 9.73 -2.36 -11.76
CA ILE A 23 8.49 -1.76 -11.23
C ILE A 23 8.58 -1.59 -9.71
N ALA A 24 9.25 -2.50 -9.00
CA ALA A 24 9.42 -2.41 -7.54
C ALA A 24 10.12 -1.11 -7.15
N GLY A 25 11.17 -0.70 -7.87
CA GLY A 25 11.86 0.56 -7.59
C GLY A 25 10.96 1.79 -7.74
N ALA A 26 10.19 1.86 -8.83
CA ALA A 26 9.23 2.93 -9.06
C ALA A 26 8.09 2.90 -8.00
N ALA A 27 7.58 1.71 -7.68
CA ALA A 27 6.55 1.52 -6.67
C ALA A 27 7.03 1.91 -5.27
N THR A 28 8.29 1.61 -4.91
CA THR A 28 8.89 2.03 -3.64
C THR A 28 8.92 3.55 -3.53
N GLY A 29 9.33 4.26 -4.58
CA GLY A 29 9.32 5.72 -4.59
C GLY A 29 7.91 6.30 -4.41
N ILE A 30 6.92 5.76 -5.12
CA ILE A 30 5.51 6.18 -4.99
C ILE A 30 4.97 5.87 -3.59
N ALA A 31 5.27 4.69 -3.05
CA ALA A 31 4.82 4.27 -1.72
C ALA A 31 5.38 5.18 -0.62
N GLN A 32 6.66 5.54 -0.69
CA GLN A 32 7.27 6.48 0.25
C GLN A 32 6.61 7.86 0.19
N PHE A 33 6.37 8.40 -1.01
CA PHE A 33 5.69 9.67 -1.17
C PHE A 33 4.27 9.63 -0.57
N LEU A 34 3.48 8.61 -0.90
CA LEU A 34 2.13 8.44 -0.36
C LEU A 34 2.13 8.25 1.16
N PHE A 35 3.12 7.55 1.72
CA PHE A 35 3.27 7.36 3.16
C PHE A 35 3.42 8.71 3.89
N PHE A 36 4.30 9.59 3.41
CA PHE A 36 4.46 10.92 4.00
C PHE A 36 3.20 11.78 3.87
N VAL A 37 2.54 11.76 2.71
CA VAL A 37 1.26 12.48 2.51
C VAL A 37 0.18 11.95 3.46
N PHE A 38 0.07 10.63 3.60
CA PHE A 38 -0.88 9.99 4.50
C PHE A 38 -0.64 10.40 5.96
N ILE A 39 0.62 10.40 6.41
CA ILE A 39 0.97 10.85 7.76
C ILE A 39 0.65 12.33 7.97
N ALA A 40 0.94 13.19 7.00
CA ALA A 40 0.61 14.62 7.09
C ALA A 40 -0.91 14.82 7.22
N LEU A 41 -1.71 14.16 6.39
CA LEU A 41 -3.17 14.22 6.44
C LEU A 41 -3.72 13.61 7.74
N LEU A 42 -3.13 12.52 8.23
CA LEU A 42 -3.48 11.90 9.51
C LEU A 42 -3.25 12.88 10.65
N VAL A 43 -2.08 13.52 10.71
CA VAL A 43 -1.76 14.54 11.72
C VAL A 43 -2.73 15.72 11.63
N ILE A 44 -2.98 16.25 10.44
CA ILE A 44 -3.95 17.33 10.23
C ILE A 44 -5.35 16.90 10.68
N SER A 45 -5.78 15.69 10.36
CA SER A 45 -7.09 15.17 10.73
C SER A 45 -7.22 14.96 12.23
N LEU A 46 -6.18 14.44 12.89
CA LEU A 46 -6.14 14.28 14.35
C LEU A 46 -6.20 15.64 15.03
N ILE A 47 -5.42 16.63 14.58
CA ILE A 47 -5.45 17.99 15.12
C ILE A 47 -6.83 18.62 14.87
N ALA A 48 -7.36 18.53 13.65
CA ALA A 48 -8.67 19.08 13.32
C ALA A 48 -9.79 18.42 14.13
N ASN A 49 -9.72 17.11 14.38
CA ASN A 49 -10.71 16.38 15.18
C ASN A 49 -10.59 16.75 16.67
N ALA A 50 -9.36 16.81 17.20
CA ALA A 50 -9.08 17.22 18.57
C ALA A 50 -9.55 18.66 18.84
N LEU A 51 -9.33 19.58 17.89
CA LEU A 51 -9.82 20.96 17.98
C LEU A 51 -11.34 21.09 17.79
N ARG A 52 -11.96 20.23 16.95
CA ARG A 52 -13.40 20.31 16.66
C ARG A 52 -14.30 19.75 17.76
N GLY A 53 -13.78 18.95 18.70
CA GLY A 53 -14.51 18.47 19.89
C GLY A 53 -15.95 18.03 19.60
N ARG A 54 -16.22 17.37 18.46
CA ARG A 54 -17.60 17.15 18.01
C ARG A 54 -18.25 16.11 18.92
N ALA A 55 -19.10 16.57 19.83
CA ALA A 55 -19.97 15.73 20.63
C ALA A 55 -20.71 14.72 19.72
N PRO A 56 -20.82 13.44 20.12
CA PRO A 56 -21.52 12.43 19.34
C PRO A 56 -22.92 12.93 19.03
N LYS A 57 -23.30 13.03 17.75
CA LYS A 57 -24.72 13.11 17.40
C LYS A 57 -25.28 11.71 17.64
N ALA A 58 -25.98 11.57 18.76
CA ALA A 58 -26.91 10.48 19.01
C ALA A 58 -27.93 10.37 17.87
#